data_AF-A0A5B9EAK2-F1
#
_entry.id   AF-A0A5B9EAK2-F1
#
_cell.length_a   1.000
_cell.length_b   1.000
_cell.length_c   1.000
_cell.angle_alpha   90.00
_cell.angle_beta   90.00
_cell.angle_gamma   90.00
#
_symmetry.space_group_name_H-M   'P 1'
#
loop_
_entity.id
_entity.type
_entity.pdbx_description
1 polymer ?
#
loop_
_entity_poly.entity_id
_entity_poly.type
_entity_poly.pdbx_seq_one_letter_code
_entity_poly.pdbx_strand_id
1 'polypeptide(L)' 'MLPAHTEASFRHEQLTRLQMEHAQYSERLDHLVMNPHHSPADQWEEIRLKKLKLKLKDAMEHLRTD' A
#
# COMPACT_ATOMS: atom_id res chain seq x y z
N MET A 1 10.53 31.08 -4.25
CA MET A 1 9.17 30.54 -3.99
C MET A 1 8.89 29.52 -5.09
N LEU A 2 8.90 28.23 -4.76
CA LEU A 2 8.41 27.20 -5.69
C LEU A 2 6.87 27.25 -5.68
N PRO A 3 6.20 27.07 -6.83
CA PRO A 3 4.76 27.24 -6.93
C PRO A 3 4.03 26.09 -6.20
N ALA A 4 3.02 26.43 -5.40
CA ALA A 4 2.17 25.50 -4.65
C ALA A 4 1.51 24.38 -5.51
N HIS A 5 1.45 24.58 -6.83
CA HIS A 5 1.04 23.55 -7.80
C HIS A 5 1.92 22.29 -7.72
N THR A 6 3.22 22.45 -7.48
CA THR A 6 4.17 21.32 -7.46
C THR A 6 3.96 20.43 -6.23
N GLU A 7 3.62 21.02 -5.08
CA GLU A 7 3.38 20.29 -3.84
C GLU A 7 2.11 19.44 -3.93
N ALA A 8 1.01 20.00 -4.46
CA ALA A 8 -0.23 19.25 -4.68
C ALA A 8 -0.05 18.10 -5.69
N SER A 9 0.70 18.33 -6.77
CA SER A 9 1.01 17.30 -7.76
C SER A 9 1.85 16.18 -7.17
N PHE A 10 2.90 16.53 -6.42
CA PHE A 10 3.75 15.57 -5.72
C PHE A 10 2.92 14.71 -4.76
N ARG A 11 2.03 15.33 -3.99
CA ARG A 11 1.14 14.62 -3.06
C ARG A 11 0.22 13.63 -3.76
N HIS A 12 -0.31 14.02 -4.92
CA HIS A 12 -1.14 13.17 -5.76
C HIS A 12 -0.36 11.98 -6.35
N GLU A 13 0.86 12.22 -6.82
CA GLU A 13 1.75 11.15 -7.33
C GLU A 13 2.12 10.16 -6.23
N GLN A 14 2.39 10.64 -5.01
CA GLN A 14 2.68 9.80 -3.85
C GLN A 14 1.46 8.97 -3.47
N LEU A 15 0.25 9.55 -3.43
CA LEU A 15 -1.01 8.81 -3.22
C LEU A 15 -1.23 7.74 -4.29
N THR A 16 -0.97 8.08 -5.56
CA THR A 16 -1.11 7.13 -6.69
C THR A 16 -0.15 5.95 -6.53
N ARG A 17 1.11 6.21 -6.16
CA ARG A 17 2.09 5.15 -5.88
C ARG A 17 1.66 4.25 -4.72
N LEU A 18 1.22 4.85 -3.61
CA LEU A 18 0.71 4.11 -2.45
C LEU A 18 -0.50 3.24 -2.82
N GLN A 19 -1.40 3.73 -3.68
CA GLN A 19 -2.54 2.97 -4.19
C GLN A 19 -2.11 1.81 -5.10
N MET A 20 -1.14 2.02 -5.98
CA MET A 20 -0.58 0.96 -6.84
C MET A 20 0.10 -0.13 -6.00
N GLU A 21 0.92 0.24 -5.02
CA GLU A 21 1.53 -0.70 -4.08
C GLU A 21 0.46 -1.46 -3.29
N HIS A 22 -0.58 -0.78 -2.83
CA HIS A 22 -1.71 -1.41 -2.14
C HIS A 22 -2.43 -2.44 -3.03
N ALA A 23 -2.66 -2.12 -4.31
CA ALA A 23 -3.26 -3.04 -5.26
C ALA A 23 -2.36 -4.27 -5.50
N GLN A 24 -1.07 -4.06 -5.70
CA GLN A 24 -0.09 -5.14 -5.90
C GLN A 24 0.02 -6.07 -4.67
N TYR A 25 0.04 -5.50 -3.46
CA TYR A 25 0.03 -6.30 -2.23
C TYR A 25 -1.29 -7.02 -2.02
N SER A 26 -2.40 -6.44 -2.45
CA SER A 26 -3.70 -7.11 -2.39
C SER A 26 -3.76 -8.30 -3.34
N GLU A 27 -3.23 -8.17 -4.56
CA GLU A 27 -3.18 -9.27 -5.53
C GLU A 27 -2.26 -10.40 -5.06
N ARG A 28 -1.07 -10.08 -4.52
CA ARG A 28 -0.20 -11.09 -3.89
C ARG A 28 -0.88 -11.80 -2.73
N LEU A 29 -1.60 -11.05 -1.89
CA LEU A 29 -2.31 -11.63 -0.75
C LEU A 29 -3.47 -12.52 -1.22
N ASP A 30 -4.19 -12.13 -2.26
CA ASP A 30 -5.25 -12.94 -2.86
C ASP A 30 -4.67 -14.26 -3.41
N HIS A 31 -3.56 -14.18 -4.13
CA HIS A 31 -2.86 -15.36 -4.67
C HIS A 31 -2.31 -16.30 -3.57
N LEU A 32 -1.88 -15.73 -2.44
CA LEU A 32 -1.51 -16.47 -1.24
C LEU A 32 -2.75 -17.16 -0.64
N VAL A 33 -3.80 -16.40 -0.33
CA VAL A 33 -5.04 -16.89 0.30
C VAL A 33 -5.73 -17.97 -0.54
N MET A 34 -5.73 -17.81 -1.87
CA MET A 34 -6.31 -18.77 -2.81
C MET A 34 -5.56 -20.10 -2.88
N ASN A 35 -4.30 -20.17 -2.45
CA ASN A 35 -3.56 -21.42 -2.39
C ASN A 35 -3.97 -22.22 -1.15
N PRO A 36 -4.61 -23.40 -1.27
CA PRO A 36 -5.04 -24.18 -0.10
C PRO A 36 -3.87 -24.82 0.68
N HIS A 37 -2.64 -24.77 0.17
CA HIS A 37 -1.44 -25.34 0.79
C HIS A 37 -0.50 -24.27 1.34
N HIS A 38 -1.02 -23.40 2.21
CA HIS A 38 -0.21 -22.39 2.89
C HIS A 38 0.93 -23.02 3.68
N SER A 39 2.17 -22.73 3.30
CA SER A 39 3.32 -22.98 4.15
C SER A 39 3.38 -21.95 5.27
N PRO A 40 4.10 -22.21 6.37
CA PRO A 40 4.30 -21.21 7.43
C PRO A 40 4.84 -19.88 6.88
N ALA A 41 5.70 -19.94 5.85
CA ALA A 41 6.21 -18.77 5.14
C ALA A 41 5.11 -17.92 4.50
N ASP A 42 4.09 -18.55 3.91
CA ASP A 42 2.95 -17.87 3.29
C ASP A 42 2.12 -17.11 4.33
N GLN A 43 1.91 -17.70 5.52
CA GLN A 43 1.22 -17.02 6.63
C GLN A 43 1.98 -15.78 7.12
N TRP A 44 3.31 -15.87 7.22
CA TRP A 44 4.15 -14.72 7.56
C TRP A 44 4.07 -13.62 6.49
N GLU A 45 4.09 -13.99 5.22
CA GLU A 45 3.94 -13.06 4.10
C GLU A 45 2.55 -12.41 4.12
N GLU A 46 1.49 -13.16 4.42
CA GLU A 46 0.12 -12.65 4.58
C GLU A 46 0.02 -11.59 5.69
N ILE A 47 0.60 -11.86 6.86
CA ILE A 47 0.64 -10.93 7.99
C ILE A 47 1.45 -9.68 7.62
N ARG A 48 2.57 -9.87 6.93
CA ARG A 48 3.42 -8.78 6.46
C ARG A 48 2.68 -7.89 5.45
N LEU A 49 2.00 -8.49 4.48
CA LEU A 49 1.18 -7.79 3.48
C LEU A 49 0.02 -7.04 4.13
N LYS A 50 -0.69 -7.62 5.10
CA LYS A 50 -1.72 -6.92 5.88
C LYS A 50 -1.15 -5.71 6.62
N LYS A 51 0.01 -5.84 7.27
CA LYS A 51 0.70 -4.72 7.93
C LYS A 51 1.13 -3.64 6.93
N LEU A 52 1.66 -4.01 5.77
CA LEU A 52 2.04 -3.06 4.72
C LEU A 52 0.82 -2.31 4.19
N LYS A 53 -0.29 -3.00 3.90
CA LYS A 53 -1.54 -2.35 3.49
C LYS A 53 -2.04 -1.36 4.54
N LEU A 54 -1.97 -1.72 5.84
CA LEU A 54 -2.33 -0.81 6.92
C LEU A 54 -1.42 0.43 6.94
N LYS A 55 -0.11 0.26 6.83
CA LYS A 55 0.86 1.36 6.76
C LYS A 55 0.62 2.26 5.54
N LEU A 56 0.34 1.69 4.38
CA LEU A 56 0.01 2.47 3.17
C LEU A 56 -1.26 3.28 3.38
N LYS A 57 -2.27 2.70 4.02
CA LYS A 57 -3.53 3.37 4.33
C LYS A 57 -3.33 4.53 5.31
N ASP A 58 -2.51 4.30 6.33
CA ASP A 58 -2.11 5.31 7.32
C ASP A 58 -1.30 6.44 6.66
N ALA A 59 -0.35 6.09 5.78
CA ALA A 59 0.43 7.06 5.00
C ALA A 59 -0.45 7.89 4.06
N MET A 60 -1.45 7.28 3.41
CA MET A 60 -2.41 8.00 2.58
C MET A 60 -3.30 8.96 3.40
N GLU A 61 -3.72 8.57 4.60
CA GLU A 61 -4.47 9.42 5.53
C GLU A 61 -3.64 10.61 6.01
N HIS A 62 -2.38 10.35 6.39
CA HIS A 62 -1.42 11.38 6.79
C HIS A 62 -1.18 12.36 5.63
N LEU A 63 -0.98 11.82 4.43
CA LEU A 63 -0.80 12.57 3.20
C LEU A 63 -2.12 13.14 2.64
N ARG A 64 -3.25 12.98 3.31
CA ARG A 64 -4.50 13.67 2.97
C ARG A 64 -4.82 14.78 3.97
N THR A 65 -4.41 14.58 5.22
CA THR A 65 -4.76 15.44 6.36
C THR A 65 -3.73 16.54 6.64
N ASP A 66 -2.44 16.35 6.27
CA ASP A 66 -1.42 17.42 6.29
C ASP A 66 -1.73 18.58 5.34
#